data_AF-A0A167QRB4-F1
#
_entry.id   AF-A0A167QRB4-F1
#
_cell.length_a   1.000
_cell.length_b   1.000
_cell.length_c   1.000
_cell.angle_alpha   90.00
_cell.angle_beta   90.00
_cell.angle_gamma   90.00
#
_symmetry.space_group_name_H-M   'P 1'
#
loop_
_entity.id
_entity.type
_entity.pdbx_description
1 polymer ?
#
loop_
_entity_poly.entity_id
_entity_poly.type
_entity_poly.pdbx_seq_one_letter_code
_entity_poly.pdbx_strand_id
1 'polypeptide(L)'
;MFVSRLSAVALVVSSALAGTIGWKRDICGLVDADLTLDTLGVLNVDYGHIGPICLCISGLSDFLTTNAIVAVPVQLLGAAEVEAALGVLIGGSPVCNSSPSTRKRDTYVFNDNMCPKGQSLCGIQSSWTKTDWECIDTKTDLESCGGCVLGVMGTPGDGVDCTAIEGVEDVACAAGHCQVFSCASGFRVSDCGTTCVRTSHHT
;
A
#
# COMPACT_ATOMS: atom_id res chain seq x y z
N MET A 1 -72.44 55.60 -2.45
CA MET A 1 -71.74 56.90 -2.52
C MET A 1 -70.30 56.69 -2.07
N PHE A 2 -69.32 56.99 -2.96
CA PHE A 2 -67.86 57.14 -2.75
C PHE A 2 -67.07 55.91 -2.25
N VAL A 3 -66.40 55.11 -3.09
CA VAL A 3 -65.16 55.32 -3.89
C VAL A 3 -63.91 55.56 -3.01
N SER A 4 -63.02 54.56 -2.90
CA SER A 4 -61.59 54.72 -3.25
C SER A 4 -60.84 53.39 -3.19
N ARG A 5 -60.05 53.17 -4.24
CA ARG A 5 -59.26 51.99 -4.57
C ARG A 5 -57.77 52.32 -4.39
N LEU A 6 -56.95 51.29 -4.11
CA LEU A 6 -55.47 51.22 -4.12
C LEU A 6 -54.77 52.06 -3.02
N SER A 7 -53.71 51.62 -2.33
CA SER A 7 -52.59 50.80 -2.77
C SER A 7 -51.96 50.06 -1.58
N ALA A 8 -51.99 48.72 -1.56
CA ALA A 8 -51.12 47.93 -0.70
C ALA A 8 -49.84 47.68 -1.49
N VAL A 9 -48.79 48.47 -1.21
CA VAL A 9 -47.43 48.17 -1.68
C VAL A 9 -47.01 46.88 -0.99
N ALA A 10 -47.20 45.74 -1.67
CA ALA A 10 -46.57 44.50 -1.29
C ALA A 10 -45.06 44.69 -1.51
N LEU A 11 -44.31 44.82 -0.42
CA LEU A 11 -42.87 44.60 -0.46
C LEU A 11 -42.66 43.14 -0.84
N VAL A 12 -42.45 42.89 -2.13
CA VAL A 12 -41.85 41.66 -2.63
C VAL A 12 -40.43 41.68 -2.08
N VAL A 13 -40.24 41.10 -0.90
CA VAL A 13 -38.90 40.76 -0.45
C VAL A 13 -38.50 39.59 -1.34
N SER A 14 -37.86 39.90 -2.47
CA SER A 14 -37.26 38.92 -3.35
C SER A 14 -36.45 37.96 -2.49
N SER A 15 -36.88 36.70 -2.43
CA SER A 15 -36.20 35.61 -1.70
C SER A 15 -34.88 35.20 -2.36
N ALA A 16 -34.23 36.12 -3.07
CA ALA A 16 -33.03 35.90 -3.88
C ALA A 16 -31.71 35.99 -3.09
N LEU A 17 -31.75 36.10 -1.75
CA LEU A 17 -30.56 36.09 -0.91
C LEU A 17 -30.77 35.29 0.38
N ALA A 18 -31.42 34.13 0.29
CA ALA A 18 -31.08 33.03 1.19
C ALA A 18 -29.86 32.28 0.63
N GLY A 19 -28.81 33.04 0.29
CA GLY A 19 -27.47 32.49 0.16
C GLY A 19 -27.09 32.03 1.55
N THR A 20 -27.34 30.76 1.83
CA THR A 20 -26.86 30.09 3.03
C THR A 20 -25.39 30.43 3.16
N ILE A 21 -25.03 31.19 4.19
CA ILE A 21 -23.68 31.22 4.74
C ILE A 21 -23.47 29.83 5.36
N GLY A 22 -23.39 28.82 4.49
CA GLY A 22 -22.92 27.49 4.80
C GLY A 22 -21.51 27.46 4.25
N TRP A 23 -20.52 27.47 5.12
CA TRP A 23 -19.20 27.00 4.73
C TRP A 23 -19.40 25.58 4.21
N LYS A 24 -19.38 25.38 2.89
CA LYS A 24 -19.34 24.05 2.28
C LYS A 24 -18.00 23.47 2.74
N ARG A 25 -18.01 22.71 3.83
CA ARG A 25 -16.80 22.02 4.31
C ARG A 25 -16.45 21.05 3.20
N ASP A 26 -15.34 21.32 2.53
CA ASP A 26 -14.82 20.41 1.54
C ASP A 26 -14.30 19.17 2.27
N ILE A 27 -14.83 18.01 1.88
CA ILE A 27 -14.42 16.74 2.47
C ILE A 27 -13.20 16.31 1.67
N CYS A 28 -12.09 16.13 2.38
CA CYS A 28 -10.83 15.76 1.78
C CYS A 28 -10.26 14.53 2.48
N GLY A 29 -9.72 13.62 1.69
CA GLY A 29 -9.06 12.39 2.15
C GLY A 29 -7.66 12.27 1.53
N LEU A 30 -6.70 11.80 2.32
CA LEU A 30 -5.38 11.40 1.86
C LEU A 30 -5.51 10.04 1.15
N VAL A 31 -5.68 10.08 -0.17
CA VAL A 31 -5.86 8.89 -1.00
C VAL A 31 -4.49 8.30 -1.32
N ASP A 32 -4.31 7.04 -0.93
CA ASP A 32 -3.11 6.21 -1.16
C ASP A 32 -3.54 4.76 -1.37
N ALA A 33 -4.19 4.49 -2.51
CA ALA A 33 -4.85 3.22 -2.79
C ALA A 33 -4.95 2.94 -4.31
N ASP A 34 -5.11 1.67 -4.67
CA ASP A 34 -5.33 1.26 -6.05
C ASP A 34 -6.78 1.52 -6.48
N LEU A 35 -6.96 2.10 -7.67
CA LEU A 35 -8.26 2.35 -8.26
C LEU A 35 -8.80 1.05 -8.86
N THR A 36 -9.64 0.37 -8.10
CA THR A 36 -10.37 -0.82 -8.55
C THR A 36 -11.82 -0.46 -8.84
N LEU A 37 -12.28 -0.77 -10.05
CA LEU A 37 -13.67 -0.53 -10.45
C LEU A 37 -14.30 -1.84 -10.97
N ASP A 38 -15.56 -2.04 -10.62
CA ASP A 38 -16.36 -3.12 -11.14
C ASP A 38 -16.81 -2.79 -12.57
N THR A 39 -16.21 -3.46 -13.56
CA THR A 39 -16.66 -3.36 -14.94
C THR A 39 -17.88 -4.26 -15.15
N LEU A 40 -19.06 -3.64 -15.33
CA LEU A 40 -20.32 -4.29 -15.69
C LEU A 40 -20.76 -5.45 -14.77
N GLY A 41 -20.33 -5.44 -13.50
CA GLY A 41 -20.73 -6.43 -12.49
C GLY A 41 -20.14 -7.83 -12.64
N VAL A 42 -19.09 -8.00 -13.46
CA VAL A 42 -18.49 -9.32 -13.73
C VAL A 42 -16.97 -9.36 -13.49
N LEU A 43 -16.28 -8.21 -13.49
CA LEU A 43 -14.82 -8.17 -13.30
C LEU A 43 -14.36 -6.91 -12.56
N ASN A 44 -13.62 -7.11 -11.47
CA ASN A 44 -12.86 -6.06 -10.80
C ASN A 44 -11.58 -5.79 -11.59
N VAL A 45 -11.47 -4.58 -12.16
CA VAL A 45 -10.30 -4.15 -12.92
C VAL A 45 -9.52 -3.15 -12.10
N ASP A 46 -8.22 -3.41 -11.93
CA ASP A 46 -7.27 -2.49 -11.34
C ASP A 46 -6.73 -1.54 -12.41
N TYR A 47 -6.98 -0.25 -12.22
CA TYR A 47 -6.55 0.82 -13.12
C TYR A 47 -5.22 1.47 -12.68
N GLY A 48 -4.72 1.12 -11.50
CA GLY A 48 -3.43 1.58 -10.97
C GLY A 48 -3.53 2.39 -9.67
N HIS A 49 -2.37 2.70 -9.13
CA HIS A 49 -2.21 3.28 -7.80
C HIS A 49 -2.40 4.80 -7.75
N ILE A 50 -3.35 5.29 -6.95
CA ILE A 50 -3.59 6.71 -6.70
C ILE A 50 -3.02 7.09 -5.33
N GLY A 51 -1.90 7.80 -5.31
CA GLY A 51 -1.39 8.46 -4.09
C GLY A 51 0.13 8.45 -3.91
N PRO A 52 0.61 9.01 -2.79
CA PRO A 52 -0.18 9.68 -1.75
C PRO A 52 -0.57 11.11 -2.16
N ILE A 53 -1.87 11.42 -2.20
CA ILE A 53 -2.37 12.76 -2.54
C ILE A 53 -3.58 13.15 -1.70
N CYS A 54 -3.63 14.41 -1.28
CA CYS A 54 -4.81 15.00 -0.65
C CYS A 54 -5.86 15.33 -1.72
N LEU A 55 -6.88 14.48 -1.85
CA LEU A 55 -7.97 14.68 -2.80
C LEU A 55 -9.23 15.16 -2.07
N CYS A 56 -9.89 16.18 -2.61
CA CYS A 56 -11.10 16.74 -2.06
C CYS A 56 -12.27 16.57 -3.02
N ILE A 57 -13.49 16.44 -2.49
CA ILE A 57 -14.71 16.31 -3.31
C ILE A 57 -14.83 17.49 -4.30
N SER A 58 -14.48 18.71 -3.88
CA SER A 58 -14.53 19.87 -4.79
C SER A 58 -13.54 19.81 -5.96
N GLY A 59 -12.44 19.05 -5.81
CA GLY A 59 -11.38 18.93 -6.82
C GLY A 59 -11.50 17.70 -7.71
N LEU A 60 -12.55 16.88 -7.54
CA LEU A 60 -12.73 15.65 -8.31
C LEU A 60 -12.85 15.91 -9.81
N SER A 61 -13.58 16.94 -10.23
CA SER A 61 -13.73 17.28 -11.66
C SER A 61 -12.38 17.58 -12.34
N ASP A 62 -11.50 18.28 -11.63
CA ASP A 62 -10.17 18.62 -12.13
C ASP A 62 -9.27 17.38 -12.11
N PHE A 63 -9.39 16.54 -11.08
CA PHE A 63 -8.64 15.30 -10.98
C PHE A 63 -8.98 14.31 -12.11
N LEU A 64 -10.26 14.16 -12.45
CA LEU A 64 -10.75 13.31 -13.54
C LEU A 64 -10.20 13.71 -14.92
N THR A 65 -9.84 14.98 -15.10
CA THR A 65 -9.33 15.50 -16.37
C THR A 65 -7.80 15.56 -16.43
N THR A 66 -7.13 15.62 -15.28
CA THR A 66 -5.68 15.82 -15.18
C THR A 66 -4.90 14.56 -14.88
N ASN A 67 -5.51 13.56 -14.22
CA ASN A 67 -4.82 12.36 -13.82
C ASN A 67 -4.95 11.24 -14.86
N ALA A 68 -3.82 10.65 -15.26
CA ALA A 68 -3.75 9.63 -16.30
C ALA A 68 -4.39 8.28 -15.90
N ILE A 69 -4.40 7.96 -14.60
CA ILE A 69 -4.96 6.70 -14.05
C ILE A 69 -6.47 6.67 -14.22
N VAL A 70 -7.12 7.82 -14.01
CA VAL A 70 -8.58 7.96 -14.13
C VAL A 70 -9.04 8.25 -15.56
N ALA A 71 -8.15 8.66 -16.47
CA ALA A 71 -8.53 9.00 -17.85
C ALA A 71 -9.15 7.81 -18.61
N VAL A 72 -8.56 6.62 -18.48
CA VAL A 72 -9.08 5.40 -19.12
C VAL A 72 -10.43 4.97 -18.54
N PRO A 73 -10.61 4.79 -17.22
CA PRO A 73 -11.90 4.39 -16.67
C PRO A 73 -12.99 5.45 -16.89
N VAL A 74 -12.66 6.75 -16.93
CA VAL A 74 -13.65 7.80 -17.27
C VAL A 74 -14.19 7.62 -18.69
N GLN A 75 -13.33 7.25 -19.65
CA GLN A 75 -13.75 6.98 -21.03
C GLN A 75 -14.58 5.69 -21.15
N LEU A 76 -14.35 4.70 -20.29
CA LEU A 76 -15.01 3.39 -20.36
C LEU A 76 -16.32 3.31 -19.57
N LEU A 77 -16.34 3.84 -18.35
CA LEU A 77 -17.44 3.72 -17.38
C LEU A 77 -18.21 5.04 -17.19
N GLY A 78 -17.63 6.16 -17.64
CA GLY A 78 -18.18 7.48 -17.46
C GLY A 78 -17.67 8.16 -16.18
N ALA A 79 -17.65 9.50 -16.22
CA ALA A 79 -17.12 10.32 -15.12
C ALA A 79 -17.86 10.09 -13.80
N ALA A 80 -19.18 9.89 -13.84
CA ALA A 80 -20.00 9.70 -12.65
C ALA A 80 -19.62 8.45 -11.84
N GLU A 81 -19.29 7.35 -12.53
CA GLU A 81 -18.90 6.09 -11.88
C GLU A 81 -17.53 6.24 -11.20
N VAL A 82 -16.57 6.86 -11.90
CA VAL A 82 -15.24 7.11 -11.35
C VAL A 82 -15.28 8.12 -10.20
N GLU A 83 -16.12 9.14 -10.29
CA GLU A 83 -16.34 10.12 -9.22
C GLU A 83 -16.94 9.46 -7.97
N ALA A 84 -17.88 8.53 -8.14
CA ALA A 84 -18.47 7.79 -7.03
C ALA A 84 -17.42 6.92 -6.31
N ALA A 85 -16.59 6.21 -7.07
CA ALA A 85 -15.52 5.39 -6.50
C ALA A 85 -14.45 6.23 -5.78
N LEU A 86 -14.02 7.34 -6.37
CA LEU A 86 -13.11 8.28 -5.72
C LEU A 86 -13.75 8.92 -4.47
N GLY A 87 -15.05 9.17 -4.47
CA GLY A 87 -15.80 9.62 -3.31
C GLY A 87 -15.76 8.63 -2.14
N VAL A 88 -15.87 7.32 -2.43
CA VAL A 88 -15.70 6.26 -1.43
C VAL A 88 -14.28 6.24 -0.87
N LEU A 89 -13.26 6.35 -1.74
CA LEU A 89 -11.86 6.42 -1.32
C LEU A 89 -11.61 7.65 -0.42
N ILE A 90 -12.09 8.83 -0.82
CA ILE A 90 -11.98 10.06 -0.01
C ILE A 90 -12.64 9.89 1.37
N GLY A 91 -13.83 9.27 1.42
CA GLY A 91 -14.56 9.06 2.67
C GLY A 91 -13.93 8.01 3.59
N GLY A 92 -13.18 7.05 3.04
CA GLY A 92 -12.45 6.02 3.79
C GLY A 92 -11.03 6.43 4.20
N SER A 93 -10.47 7.46 3.56
CA SER A 93 -9.11 7.92 3.77
C SER A 93 -8.95 8.82 5.01
N PRO A 94 -7.75 8.86 5.63
CA PRO A 94 -7.43 9.83 6.68
C PRO A 94 -7.63 11.27 6.20
N VAL A 95 -8.01 12.17 7.12
CA VAL A 95 -8.23 13.59 6.79
C VAL A 95 -6.94 14.25 6.30
N CYS A 96 -7.05 15.03 5.23
CA CYS A 96 -5.97 15.89 4.73
C CYS A 96 -5.64 16.97 5.78
N ASN A 97 -4.69 16.71 6.68
CA ASN A 97 -4.07 17.81 7.41
C ASN A 97 -3.07 18.50 6.46
N SER A 98 -3.06 19.83 6.49
CA SER A 98 -2.01 20.59 5.81
C SER A 98 -0.70 20.23 6.49
N SER A 99 0.06 19.33 5.85
CA SER A 99 1.32 18.77 6.33
C SER A 99 1.16 17.65 7.38
N PRO A 100 1.42 16.39 7.00
CA PRO A 100 2.07 15.51 7.94
C PRO A 100 3.40 16.20 8.29
N SER A 101 3.46 16.83 9.45
CA SER A 101 4.71 17.01 10.20
C SER A 101 5.29 15.66 10.67
N THR A 102 4.87 14.58 10.07
CA THR A 102 5.58 13.32 10.11
C THR A 102 6.55 13.43 8.94
N ARG A 103 7.85 13.26 9.17
CA ARG A 103 8.80 13.21 8.04
C ARG A 103 8.23 12.20 7.04
N LYS A 104 8.48 12.35 5.74
CA LYS A 104 8.06 11.39 4.68
C LYS A 104 8.26 9.89 5.05
N ARG A 105 9.08 9.62 6.06
CA ARG A 105 9.41 8.32 6.66
C ARG A 105 8.34 7.71 7.58
N ASP A 106 7.42 8.50 8.12
CA ASP A 106 6.53 8.08 9.22
C ASP A 106 5.13 7.62 8.75
N THR A 107 4.83 7.74 7.44
CA THR A 107 3.57 7.30 6.82
C THR A 107 3.72 6.03 5.99
N TYR A 108 4.94 5.53 5.79
CA TYR A 108 5.17 4.28 5.06
C TYR A 108 4.87 3.10 5.98
N VAL A 109 3.79 2.36 5.71
CA VAL A 109 3.47 1.10 6.37
C VAL A 109 4.42 0.03 5.83
N PHE A 110 5.62 -0.13 6.40
CA PHE A 110 6.63 -1.07 5.91
C PHE A 110 6.06 -2.49 5.81
N ASN A 111 5.79 -2.94 4.59
CA ASN A 111 5.25 -4.26 4.28
C ASN A 111 5.67 -4.68 2.86
N ASP A 112 5.41 -5.94 2.51
CA ASP A 112 5.81 -6.57 1.25
C ASP A 112 5.22 -5.91 0.00
N ASN A 113 4.16 -5.09 0.10
CA ASN A 113 3.60 -4.37 -1.07
C ASN A 113 4.55 -3.29 -1.61
N MET A 114 5.60 -2.94 -0.86
CA MET A 114 6.66 -2.04 -1.31
C MET A 114 7.65 -2.73 -2.25
N CYS A 115 7.56 -4.05 -2.34
CA CYS A 115 8.38 -4.87 -3.20
C CYS A 115 7.60 -5.37 -4.42
N PRO A 116 8.30 -5.74 -5.51
CA PRO A 116 7.69 -6.48 -6.60
C PRO A 116 7.00 -7.75 -6.10
N LYS A 117 5.95 -8.17 -6.80
CA LYS A 117 5.21 -9.39 -6.44
C LYS A 117 6.16 -10.58 -6.30
N GLY A 118 6.01 -11.32 -5.20
CA GLY A 118 6.83 -12.49 -4.89
C GLY A 118 8.08 -12.20 -4.05
N GLN A 119 8.35 -10.94 -3.71
CA GLN A 119 9.46 -10.58 -2.81
C GLN A 119 8.93 -10.06 -1.48
N SER A 120 9.74 -10.23 -0.44
CA SER A 120 9.49 -9.72 0.90
C SER A 120 10.38 -8.54 1.23
N LEU A 121 9.86 -7.66 2.09
CA LEU A 121 10.56 -6.48 2.56
C LEU A 121 11.48 -6.88 3.72
N CYS A 122 12.79 -6.99 3.45
CA CYS A 122 13.79 -7.40 4.44
C CYS A 122 14.65 -6.22 4.91
N GLY A 123 15.03 -6.23 6.18
CA GLY A 123 15.93 -5.22 6.74
C GLY A 123 17.37 -5.47 6.32
N ILE A 124 18.13 -4.40 6.08
CA ILE A 124 19.57 -4.47 5.82
C ILE A 124 20.32 -4.27 7.13
N GLN A 125 21.41 -5.02 7.34
CA GLN A 125 22.31 -4.76 8.45
C GLN A 125 23.11 -3.47 8.19
N SER A 126 22.74 -2.40 8.88
CA SER A 126 23.38 -1.09 8.77
C SER A 126 23.89 -0.63 10.13
N SER A 127 25.17 -0.23 10.19
CA SER A 127 25.80 0.31 11.41
C SER A 127 25.25 1.68 11.82
N TRP A 128 24.55 2.36 10.92
CA TRP A 128 24.14 3.76 11.07
C TRP A 128 22.63 3.93 11.24
N THR A 129 21.84 3.03 10.66
CA THR A 129 20.39 3.12 10.59
C THR A 129 19.77 1.73 10.71
N LYS A 130 18.70 1.59 11.52
CA LYS A 130 17.88 0.36 11.55
C LYS A 130 16.71 0.40 10.57
N THR A 131 16.77 1.35 9.63
CA THR A 131 15.64 1.72 8.78
C THR A 131 15.84 1.35 7.32
N ASP A 132 16.99 0.78 6.99
CA ASP A 132 17.30 0.43 5.61
C ASP A 132 16.73 -0.96 5.33
N TRP A 133 16.21 -1.12 4.13
CA TRP A 133 15.51 -2.32 3.69
C TRP A 133 15.78 -2.58 2.22
N GLU A 134 15.63 -3.83 1.83
CA GLU A 134 15.70 -4.31 0.46
C GLU A 134 14.60 -5.33 0.20
N CYS A 135 14.35 -5.61 -1.07
CA CYS A 135 13.38 -6.61 -1.50
C CYS A 135 14.11 -7.90 -1.83
N ILE A 136 13.75 -8.99 -1.14
CA ILE A 136 14.39 -10.30 -1.28
C ILE A 136 13.34 -11.34 -1.66
N ASP A 137 13.66 -12.20 -2.62
CA ASP A 137 12.87 -13.42 -2.88
C ASP A 137 13.24 -14.50 -1.86
N THR A 138 12.51 -14.52 -0.74
CA THR A 138 12.74 -15.46 0.36
C THR A 138 12.45 -16.92 0.00
N LYS A 139 11.98 -17.20 -1.21
CA LYS A 139 11.77 -18.57 -1.69
C LYS A 139 13.02 -19.18 -2.32
N THR A 140 13.97 -18.35 -2.72
CA THR A 140 15.19 -18.78 -3.43
C THR A 140 16.47 -18.18 -2.87
N ASP A 141 16.39 -17.14 -2.05
CA ASP A 141 17.55 -16.51 -1.46
C ASP A 141 18.17 -17.39 -0.36
N LEU A 142 19.49 -17.56 -0.42
CA LEU A 142 20.26 -18.40 0.50
C LEU A 142 20.35 -17.82 1.92
N GLU A 143 20.45 -16.50 2.02
CA GLU A 143 20.75 -15.76 3.25
C GLU A 143 19.48 -15.26 3.94
N SER A 144 18.33 -15.40 3.29
CA SER A 144 16.99 -15.07 3.81
C SER A 144 15.96 -16.08 3.32
N CYS A 145 16.25 -17.36 3.56
CA CYS A 145 15.39 -18.45 3.13
C CYS A 145 14.19 -18.60 4.06
N GLY A 146 13.00 -18.67 3.47
CA GLY A 146 11.73 -18.87 4.18
C GLY A 146 11.16 -17.61 4.84
N GLY A 147 11.95 -16.55 4.94
CA GLY A 147 11.61 -15.28 5.57
C GLY A 147 12.83 -14.36 5.61
N CYS A 148 12.71 -13.18 6.20
CA CYS A 148 13.85 -12.27 6.31
C CYS A 148 14.70 -12.65 7.52
N VAL A 149 16.03 -12.80 7.38
CA VAL A 149 16.90 -13.00 8.56
C VAL A 149 16.92 -11.76 9.46
N LEU A 150 16.75 -10.58 8.86
CA LEU A 150 16.56 -9.32 9.57
C LEU A 150 15.21 -8.71 9.19
N GLY A 151 14.34 -8.54 10.18
CA GLY A 151 13.09 -7.82 9.98
C GLY A 151 13.31 -6.32 9.80
N VAL A 152 12.40 -5.67 9.10
CA VAL A 152 12.41 -4.21 8.90
C VAL A 152 12.19 -3.46 10.22
N MET A 153 12.76 -2.25 10.33
CA MET A 153 12.61 -1.38 11.50
C MET A 153 13.02 -2.03 12.84
N GLY A 154 13.91 -3.02 12.80
CA GLY A 154 14.32 -3.77 13.99
C GLY A 154 13.26 -4.75 14.51
N THR A 155 12.27 -5.11 13.68
CA THR A 155 11.45 -6.29 13.94
C THR A 155 12.31 -7.56 13.88
N PRO A 156 11.96 -8.61 14.63
CA PRO A 156 12.65 -9.89 14.51
C PRO A 156 12.53 -10.42 13.09
N GLY A 157 13.61 -11.02 12.58
CA GLY A 157 13.55 -11.84 11.38
C GLY A 157 12.91 -13.20 11.67
N ASP A 158 12.33 -13.79 10.63
CA ASP A 158 11.72 -15.12 10.60
C ASP A 158 12.41 -16.06 9.58
N GLY A 159 13.40 -15.55 8.86
CA GLY A 159 14.19 -16.27 7.88
C GLY A 159 15.38 -17.03 8.46
N VAL A 160 15.97 -17.87 7.61
CA VAL A 160 17.18 -18.63 7.90
C VAL A 160 18.23 -18.35 6.83
N ASP A 161 19.45 -18.06 7.28
CA ASP A 161 20.64 -18.09 6.45
C ASP A 161 21.11 -19.56 6.35
N CYS A 162 20.92 -20.15 5.17
CA CYS A 162 21.28 -21.54 4.91
C CYS A 162 22.79 -21.76 4.85
N THR A 163 23.59 -20.73 4.58
CA THR A 163 25.06 -20.85 4.51
C THR A 163 25.69 -20.85 5.90
N ALA A 164 24.99 -20.33 6.91
CA ALA A 164 25.38 -20.41 8.31
C ALA A 164 25.15 -21.78 8.98
N ILE A 165 24.59 -22.77 8.26
CA ILE A 165 24.39 -24.13 8.79
C ILE A 165 25.75 -24.78 9.08
N GLU A 166 25.95 -25.26 10.31
CA GLU A 166 27.24 -25.86 10.72
C GLU A 166 27.60 -27.05 9.84
N GLY A 167 28.78 -27.00 9.22
CA GLY A 167 29.34 -28.11 8.43
C GLY A 167 28.75 -28.24 7.03
N VAL A 168 27.93 -27.29 6.57
CA VAL A 168 27.40 -27.27 5.21
C VAL A 168 28.50 -26.96 4.19
N GLU A 169 28.46 -27.63 3.04
CA GLU A 169 29.37 -27.36 1.91
C GLU A 169 28.60 -26.96 0.66
N ASP A 170 27.49 -27.64 0.35
CA ASP A 170 26.58 -27.30 -0.74
C ASP A 170 25.14 -27.29 -0.24
N VAL A 171 24.44 -26.18 -0.49
CA VAL A 171 23.09 -25.91 0.01
C VAL A 171 22.36 -24.96 -0.94
N ALA A 172 21.04 -25.10 -1.01
CA ALA A 172 20.16 -24.16 -1.70
C ALA A 172 18.99 -23.76 -0.80
N CYS A 173 18.39 -22.61 -1.10
CA CYS A 173 17.03 -22.32 -0.69
C CYS A 173 16.05 -22.75 -1.78
N ALA A 174 15.13 -23.64 -1.45
CA ALA A 174 14.11 -24.12 -2.37
C ALA A 174 12.73 -23.99 -1.74
N ALA A 175 11.86 -23.20 -2.37
CA ALA A 175 10.50 -22.93 -1.90
C ALA A 175 10.45 -22.38 -0.45
N GLY A 176 11.49 -21.67 -0.03
CA GLY A 176 11.62 -21.13 1.34
C GLY A 176 12.10 -22.13 2.39
N HIS A 177 12.74 -23.21 1.95
CA HIS A 177 13.37 -24.20 2.84
C HIS A 177 14.83 -24.44 2.44
N CYS A 178 15.72 -24.49 3.44
CA CYS A 178 17.10 -24.89 3.23
C CYS A 178 17.17 -26.37 2.84
N GLN A 179 17.82 -26.66 1.73
CA GLN A 179 18.08 -28.00 1.25
C GLN A 179 19.59 -28.22 1.14
N VAL A 180 20.11 -29.11 1.98
CA VAL A 180 21.54 -29.44 2.04
C VAL A 180 21.83 -30.59 1.08
N PHE A 181 22.77 -30.39 0.15
CA PHE A 181 23.20 -31.39 -0.81
C PHE A 181 24.50 -32.10 -0.37
N SER A 182 25.43 -31.36 0.25
CA SER A 182 26.65 -31.93 0.79
C SER A 182 27.14 -31.21 2.04
N CYS A 183 27.93 -31.94 2.83
CA CYS A 183 28.52 -31.47 4.07
C CYS A 183 30.03 -31.64 4.01
N ALA A 184 30.74 -30.74 4.69
CA ALA A 184 32.18 -30.79 4.85
C ALA A 184 32.65 -32.10 5.53
N SER A 185 33.94 -32.41 5.38
CA SER A 185 34.55 -33.59 5.98
C SER A 185 34.31 -33.67 7.49
N GLY A 186 33.96 -34.87 7.98
CA GLY A 186 33.55 -35.11 9.36
C GLY A 186 32.07 -34.86 9.65
N PHE A 187 31.28 -34.51 8.62
CA PHE A 187 29.84 -34.38 8.68
C PHE A 187 29.16 -35.24 7.61
N ARG A 188 27.88 -35.54 7.83
CA ARG A 188 26.98 -36.13 6.83
C ARG A 188 25.68 -35.34 6.80
N VAL A 189 24.99 -35.37 5.65
CA VAL A 189 23.64 -34.80 5.53
C VAL A 189 22.71 -35.53 6.50
N SER A 190 21.86 -34.78 7.19
CA SER A 190 20.83 -35.32 8.07
C SER A 190 19.74 -36.03 7.29
N ASP A 191 18.99 -36.89 7.95
CA ASP A 191 17.97 -37.72 7.27
C ASP A 191 16.82 -36.87 6.72
N CYS A 192 16.60 -35.66 7.27
CA CYS A 192 15.65 -34.69 6.75
C CYS A 192 16.22 -33.76 5.67
N GLY A 193 17.52 -33.85 5.35
CA GLY A 193 18.15 -33.08 4.28
C GLY A 193 18.28 -31.58 4.54
N THR A 194 18.11 -31.14 5.78
CA THR A 194 18.10 -29.70 6.14
C THR A 194 19.31 -29.26 6.95
N THR A 195 20.14 -30.21 7.41
CA THR A 195 21.29 -29.93 8.29
C THR A 195 22.43 -30.91 8.03
N CYS A 196 23.61 -30.57 8.53
CA CYS A 196 24.75 -31.48 8.60
C CYS A 196 24.93 -31.96 10.05
N VAL A 197 25.18 -33.26 10.22
CA VAL A 197 25.43 -33.87 11.54
C VAL A 197 26.81 -34.53 11.54
N ARG A 198 27.53 -34.41 12.66
CA ARG A 198 28.88 -34.98 12.78
C ARG A 198 28.84 -36.49 12.58
N THR A 199 29.72 -37.00 11.72
CA THR A 199 29.98 -38.44 11.65
C THR A 199 30.78 -38.83 12.88
N SER A 200 30.22 -39.66 13.76
CA SER A 200 30.98 -40.19 14.89
C SER A 200 32.19 -40.96 14.36
N HIS A 201 33.39 -40.42 14.60
CA HIS A 201 34.64 -41.14 14.38
C HIS A 201 34.63 -42.35 15.31
N HIS A 202 34.42 -43.54 14.76
CA HIS A 202 34.95 -44.74 15.41
C HIS A 202 36.46 -44.66 15.23
N THR A 203 37.16 -44.26 16.29
CA THR A 203 38.60 -44.42 16.45
C THR A 203 39.01 -45.87 16.36
#